data_AF-A0A8J3GTF9-F1
#
_entry.id   AF-A0A8J3GTF9-F1
#
_cell.length_a   1.000
_cell.length_b   1.000
_cell.length_c   1.000
_cell.angle_alpha   90.00
_cell.angle_beta   90.00
_cell.angle_gamma   90.00
#
_symmetry.space_group_name_H-M   'P 1'
#
loop_
_entity.id
_entity.type
_entity.pdbx_description
1 polymer ?
#
loop_
_entity_poly.entity_id
_entity_poly.type
_entity_poly.pdbx_seq_one_letter_code
_entity_poly.pdbx_strand_id
1 'polypeptide(L)'
;MDEQRLTLHDHELAAVLTAVVTERAPRADREAYMLDRLRRAASNANAENRRVRPMIDAAALFGSVRDSNDRCAAHLRASAAVCDFFYWRSLIIMDEITARQSQNRGAA
;
A
#
# COMPACT_ATOMS: atom_id res chain seq x y z
N MET A 1 -10.74 -4.97 19.61
CA MET A 1 -11.15 -4.06 18.52
C MET A 1 -11.11 -4.88 17.25
N ASP A 2 -12.25 -5.14 16.64
CA ASP A 2 -12.32 -5.82 15.35
C ASP A 2 -11.71 -4.89 14.29
N GLU A 3 -10.49 -5.18 13.85
CA GLU A 3 -9.84 -4.42 12.79
C GLU A 3 -10.63 -4.66 11.49
N GLN A 4 -11.12 -3.59 10.86
CA GLN A 4 -11.95 -3.68 9.66
C GLN A 4 -11.24 -4.53 8.58
N ARG A 5 -12.00 -5.44 7.95
CA ARG A 5 -11.48 -6.26 6.84
C ARG A 5 -11.02 -5.37 5.70
N LEU A 6 -9.92 -5.75 5.07
CA LEU A 6 -9.45 -5.11 3.84
C LEU A 6 -10.41 -5.40 2.69
N THR A 7 -10.57 -4.40 1.84
CA THR A 7 -11.33 -4.46 0.60
C THR A 7 -10.41 -4.70 -0.60
N LEU A 8 -11.00 -5.04 -1.75
CA LEU A 8 -10.25 -5.12 -3.01
C LEU A 8 -9.55 -3.79 -3.34
N HIS A 9 -10.18 -2.66 -3.04
CA HIS A 9 -9.62 -1.32 -3.30
C HIS A 9 -8.43 -0.98 -2.41
N ASP A 10 -8.41 -1.48 -1.16
CA ASP A 10 -7.24 -1.33 -0.28
C ASP A 10 -6.02 -2.06 -0.84
N HIS A 11 -6.25 -3.25 -1.40
CA HIS A 11 -5.22 -4.02 -2.09
C HIS A 11 -4.76 -3.37 -3.40
N GLU A 12 -5.69 -2.78 -4.16
CA GLU A 12 -5.36 -2.01 -5.36
C GLU A 12 -4.46 -0.82 -5.04
N LEU A 13 -4.80 -0.04 -4.00
CA LEU A 13 -3.97 1.07 -3.54
C LEU A 13 -2.56 0.59 -3.15
N ALA A 14 -2.45 -0.47 -2.35
CA ALA A 14 -1.16 -1.02 -1.97
C ALA A 14 -0.33 -1.42 -3.19
N ALA A 15 -0.93 -2.10 -4.18
CA ALA A 15 -0.24 -2.52 -5.39
C ALA A 15 0.23 -1.34 -6.26
N VAL A 16 -0.63 -0.34 -6.46
CA VAL A 16 -0.30 0.83 -7.28
C VAL A 16 0.76 1.69 -6.59
N LEU A 17 0.63 1.94 -5.29
CA LEU A 17 1.62 2.71 -4.53
C LEU A 17 2.98 1.99 -4.52
N THR A 18 2.99 0.66 -4.39
CA THR A 18 4.22 -0.15 -4.50
C THR A 18 4.88 0.03 -5.86
N ALA A 19 4.11 -0.06 -6.94
CA ALA A 19 4.64 0.15 -8.29
C ALA A 19 5.23 1.56 -8.44
N VAL A 20 4.57 2.60 -7.93
CA VAL A 20 5.06 3.98 -7.97
C VAL A 20 6.40 4.14 -7.23
N VAL A 21 6.58 3.52 -6.06
CA VAL A 21 7.81 3.67 -5.26
C VAL A 21 8.93 2.71 -5.68
N THR A 22 8.65 1.74 -6.55
CA THR A 22 9.65 0.77 -7.04
C THR A 22 10.03 1.03 -8.49
N GLU A 23 9.15 1.62 -9.29
CA GLU A 23 9.46 2.02 -10.67
C GLU A 23 10.19 3.37 -10.70
N ARG A 24 11.42 3.37 -11.22
CA ARG A 24 12.01 4.59 -11.79
C ARG A 24 11.34 4.86 -13.13
N ALA A 25 10.20 5.55 -13.16
CA ALA A 25 9.55 5.92 -14.42
C ALA A 25 10.50 6.80 -15.27
N PRO A 26 11.06 6.31 -16.38
CA PRO A 26 12.04 7.06 -17.16
C PRO A 26 11.39 7.95 -18.22
N ARG A 27 10.05 7.94 -18.31
CA ARG A 27 9.26 8.68 -19.32
C ARG A 27 8.05 9.36 -18.67
N ALA A 28 7.80 10.60 -19.07
CA ALA A 28 6.75 11.46 -18.51
C ALA A 28 5.31 10.96 -18.77
N ASP A 29 5.07 10.27 -19.90
CA ASP A 29 3.78 9.67 -20.26
C ASP A 29 3.39 8.55 -19.29
N ARG A 30 4.36 7.69 -18.94
CA ARG A 30 4.18 6.61 -17.96
C ARG A 30 3.95 7.16 -16.55
N GLU A 31 4.68 8.21 -16.19
CA GLU A 31 4.51 8.86 -14.89
C GLU A 31 3.10 9.44 -14.73
N ALA A 32 2.61 10.18 -15.72
CA ALA A 32 1.25 10.75 -15.68
C ALA A 32 0.18 9.66 -15.53
N TYR A 33 0.32 8.55 -16.28
CA TYR A 33 -0.58 7.40 -16.17
C TYR A 33 -0.54 6.76 -14.77
N MET A 34 0.65 6.58 -14.20
CA MET A 34 0.80 5.98 -12.87
C MET A 34 0.23 6.87 -11.76
N LEU A 35 0.43 8.19 -11.86
CA LEU A 35 -0.14 9.16 -10.91
C LEU A 35 -1.67 9.18 -10.98
N ASP A 36 -2.25 9.13 -12.18
CA ASP A 36 -3.70 9.07 -12.35
C ASP A 36 -4.30 7.77 -11.82
N ARG A 37 -3.63 6.63 -12.05
CA ARG A 37 -4.01 5.34 -11.45
C ARG A 37 -3.90 5.37 -9.93
N LEU A 38 -2.85 5.97 -9.38
CA LEU A 38 -2.66 6.11 -7.93
C LEU A 38 -3.77 6.95 -7.30
N ARG A 39 -4.14 8.07 -7.92
CA ARG A 39 -5.22 8.93 -7.46
C ARG A 39 -6.56 8.19 -7.38
N ARG A 40 -6.91 7.42 -8.43
CA ARG A 40 -8.14 6.60 -8.43
C ARG A 40 -8.13 5.52 -7.37
N ALA A 41 -7.00 4.83 -7.21
CA ALA A 41 -6.89 3.79 -6.19
C ALA A 41 -7.06 4.39 -4.78
N ALA A 42 -6.45 5.55 -4.52
CA ALA A 42 -6.57 6.25 -3.24
C ALA A 42 -8.00 6.73 -2.95
N SER A 43 -8.75 7.20 -3.95
CA SER A 43 -10.14 7.66 -3.75
C SER A 43 -11.12 6.52 -3.44
N ASN A 44 -10.80 5.29 -3.84
CA ASN A 44 -11.65 4.13 -3.64
C ASN A 44 -11.26 3.31 -2.39
N ALA A 45 -10.09 3.57 -1.82
CA ALA A 45 -9.59 2.88 -0.64
C ALA A 45 -10.37 3.27 0.63
N ASN A 46 -10.43 2.37 1.59
CA ASN A 46 -11.15 2.57 2.84
C ASN A 46 -10.36 3.49 3.78
N ALA A 47 -10.74 4.76 3.82
CA ALA A 47 -10.11 5.78 4.65
C ALA A 47 -10.29 5.56 6.16
N GLU A 48 -11.26 4.75 6.58
CA GLU A 48 -11.51 4.40 8.00
C GLU A 48 -10.57 3.29 8.49
N ASN A 49 -9.94 2.55 7.58
CA ASN A 49 -8.98 1.53 7.97
C ASN A 49 -7.63 2.18 8.33
N ARG A 50 -7.28 2.13 9.61
CA ARG A 50 -6.02 2.70 10.14
C ARG A 50 -4.75 2.19 9.46
N ARG A 51 -4.78 0.99 8.85
CA ARG A 51 -3.64 0.41 8.11
C ARG A 51 -3.55 0.93 6.68
N VAL A 52 -4.66 1.42 6.14
CA VAL A 52 -4.77 1.92 4.77
C VAL A 52 -4.56 3.44 4.74
N ARG A 53 -5.02 4.16 5.77
CA ARG A 53 -4.91 5.63 5.88
C ARG A 53 -3.51 6.18 5.57
N PRO A 54 -2.40 5.62 6.10
CA PRO A 54 -1.06 6.11 5.76
C PRO A 54 -0.72 6.00 4.27
N MET A 55 -1.22 4.98 3.57
CA MET A 55 -1.03 4.84 2.12
C MET A 55 -1.86 5.87 1.34
N ILE A 56 -3.08 6.18 1.79
CA ILE A 56 -3.92 7.23 1.20
C ILE A 56 -3.23 8.60 1.34
N ASP A 57 -2.74 8.90 2.55
CA ASP A 57 -2.05 10.16 2.83
C ASP A 57 -0.76 10.29 1.99
N ALA A 58 -0.01 9.19 1.86
CA ALA A 58 1.19 9.16 1.01
C ALA A 58 0.85 9.33 -0.48
N ALA A 59 -0.23 8.72 -0.97
CA ALA A 59 -0.68 8.85 -2.35
C ALA A 59 -1.10 10.30 -2.68
N ALA A 60 -1.83 10.94 -1.76
CA ALA A 60 -2.24 12.33 -1.89
C ALA A 60 -1.03 13.28 -1.92
N LEU A 61 -0.06 13.07 -1.03
CA LEU A 61 1.18 13.84 -1.02
C LEU A 61 1.93 13.66 -2.35
N PHE A 62 2.18 12.42 -2.78
CA PHE A 62 2.93 12.13 -4.00
C PHE A 62 2.30 12.77 -5.24
N GLY A 63 0.96 12.81 -5.33
CA GLY A 63 0.24 13.45 -6.44
C GLY A 63 0.25 14.99 -6.44
N SER A 64 0.65 15.64 -5.34
CA SER A 64 0.62 17.11 -5.20
C SER A 64 1.98 17.79 -5.38
N VAL A 65 3.09 17.04 -5.29
CA VAL A 65 4.43 17.62 -5.35
C VAL A 65 4.90 17.84 -6.80
N ARG A 66 5.43 19.04 -7.08
CA ARG A 66 6.01 19.42 -8.38
C ARG A 66 7.54 19.53 -8.36
N ASP A 67 8.14 19.86 -7.22
CA ASP A 67 9.59 20.11 -7.07
C ASP A 67 10.40 18.88 -6.65
N SER A 68 11.66 18.79 -7.08
CA SER A 68 12.50 17.58 -6.95
C SER A 68 12.82 17.18 -5.50
N ASN A 69 13.09 18.13 -4.61
CA ASN A 69 13.40 17.84 -3.20
C ASN A 69 12.17 17.33 -2.44
N ASP A 70 11.03 17.97 -2.65
CA ASP A 70 9.77 17.55 -2.03
C ASP A 70 9.32 16.17 -2.58
N ARG A 71 9.67 15.85 -3.83
CA ARG A 71 9.38 14.54 -4.43
C ARG A 71 10.16 13.42 -3.75
N CYS A 72 11.41 13.67 -3.37
CA CYS A 72 12.20 12.72 -2.61
C CYS A 72 11.55 12.42 -1.25
N ALA A 73 11.13 13.46 -0.52
CA ALA A 73 10.44 13.29 0.75
C ALA A 73 9.09 12.57 0.60
N ALA A 74 8.30 12.91 -0.42
CA ALA A 74 7.05 12.23 -0.74
C ALA A 74 7.28 10.74 -1.06
N HIS A 75 8.32 10.44 -1.82
CA HIS A 75 8.71 9.06 -2.12
C HIS A 75 9.11 8.28 -0.88
N LEU A 76 9.94 8.85 0.00
CA LEU A 76 10.33 8.18 1.25
C LEU A 76 9.12 7.88 2.14
N ARG A 77 8.16 8.81 2.24
CA ARG A 77 6.90 8.60 2.98
C ARG A 77 6.05 7.49 2.35
N ALA A 78 5.93 7.48 1.03
CA ALA A 78 5.23 6.42 0.31
C ALA A 78 5.90 5.06 0.50
N SER A 79 7.23 4.99 0.44
CA SER A 79 7.99 3.76 0.71
C SER A 79 7.75 3.26 2.14
N ALA A 80 7.77 4.16 3.14
CA ALA A 80 7.51 3.80 4.52
C ALA A 80 6.09 3.24 4.72
N ALA A 81 5.07 3.87 4.12
CA ALA A 81 3.68 3.41 4.20
C ALA A 81 3.49 2.02 3.57
N VAL A 82 4.14 1.77 2.42
CA VAL A 82 4.13 0.46 1.76
C VAL A 82 4.80 -0.60 2.63
N CYS A 83 5.97 -0.32 3.19
CA CYS A 83 6.68 -1.23 4.07
C CYS A 83 5.87 -1.59 5.32
N ASP A 84 5.26 -0.60 5.99
CA ASP A 84 4.44 -0.83 7.18
C ASP A 84 3.22 -1.72 6.86
N PHE A 85 2.52 -1.44 5.76
CA PHE A 85 1.39 -2.24 5.31
C PHE A 85 1.78 -3.70 5.05
N PHE A 86 2.87 -3.95 4.30
CA PHE A 86 3.31 -5.31 4.00
C PHE A 86 3.87 -6.04 5.23
N TYR A 87 4.54 -5.33 6.13
CA TYR A 87 4.99 -5.91 7.39
C TYR A 87 3.80 -6.43 8.20
N TRP A 88 2.79 -5.58 8.44
CA TRP A 88 1.57 -5.99 9.13
C TRP A 88 0.86 -7.16 8.43
N ARG A 89 0.73 -7.10 7.09
CA ARG A 89 0.14 -8.21 6.31
C ARG A 89 0.90 -9.51 6.50
N SER A 90 2.23 -9.47 6.55
CA SER A 90 3.05 -10.66 6.72
C SER A 90 2.81 -11.34 8.07
N LEU A 91 2.62 -10.57 9.16
CA LEU A 91 2.29 -11.12 10.47
C LEU A 91 0.97 -11.91 10.44
N ILE A 92 -0.08 -11.33 9.86
CA ILE A 92 -1.38 -12.00 9.73
C ILE A 92 -1.27 -13.30 8.90
N ILE A 93 -0.53 -13.25 7.81
CA ILE A 93 -0.33 -14.41 6.94
C ILE A 93 0.44 -15.52 7.69
N MET A 94 1.46 -15.16 8.45
CA MET A 94 2.25 -16.11 9.24
C MET A 94 1.41 -16.76 10.36
N ASP A 95 0.56 -15.99 11.02
CA ASP A 95 -0.37 -16.52 12.04
C ASP A 95 -1.32 -17.56 11.42
N GLU A 96 -1.90 -17.25 10.26
CA GLU A 96 -2.80 -18.15 9.53
C GLU A 96 -2.09 -19.43 9.07
N ILE A 97 -0.87 -19.30 8.53
CA ILE A 97 -0.05 -20.46 8.13
C ILE A 97 0.22 -21.36 9.34
N THR A 98 0.60 -20.77 10.48
CA THR A 98 0.92 -21.49 11.72
C THR A 98 -0.30 -22.23 12.27
N ALA A 99 -1.47 -21.58 12.25
CA ALA A 99 -2.73 -22.19 12.69
C ALA A 99 -3.09 -23.44 11.84
N ARG A 100 -2.99 -23.33 10.51
CA ARG A 100 -3.25 -24.45 9.58
C ARG A 100 -2.27 -25.60 9.78
N GLN A 101 -0.99 -25.29 9.96
CA GLN A 101 0.03 -26.32 10.22
C GLN A 101 -0.23 -27.07 11.52
N SER A 102 -0.71 -26.39 12.56
CA SER A 102 -1.02 -27.01 13.86
C SER A 102 -2.23 -27.93 13.78
N GLN A 103 -3.28 -27.55 13.04
CA GLN A 103 -4.46 -28.40 12.81
C GLN A 103 -4.09 -29.70 12.07
N ASN A 104 -3.25 -29.60 11.04
CA ASN A 104 -2.82 -30.76 10.27
C ASN A 104 -1.99 -31.77 11.08
N ARG A 105 -1.28 -31.32 12.12
CA ARG A 105 -0.50 -32.21 13.01
C ARG A 105 -1.34 -32.94 14.05
N GLY A 106 -2.53 -32.44 14.38
CA GLY A 106 -3.44 -33.09 15.33
C GLY A 106 -4.40 -34.10 14.68
N ALA A 107 -4.44 -34.15 13.35
CA ALA A 107 -5.31 -35.03 12.57
C ALA A 107 -4.58 -36.25 11.97
N ALA A 108 -3.26 -36.34 12.14
CA ALA A 108 -2.39 -37.42 11.68
C ALA A 108 -1.87 -38.22 12.89
#